data_AF-A0A402AVC6-F1
#
_entry.id   AF-A0A402AVC6-F1
#
_cell.length_a   1.000
_cell.length_b   1.000
_cell.length_c   1.000
_cell.angle_alpha   90.00
_cell.angle_beta   90.00
_cell.angle_gamma   90.00
#
_symmetry.space_group_name_H-M   'P 1'
#
loop_
_entity.id
_entity.type
_entity.pdbx_description
1 polymer ?
#
loop_
_entity_poly.entity_id
_entity_poly.type
_entity_poly.pdbx_seq_one_letter_code
_entity_poly.pdbx_strand_id
1 'polypeptide(L)'
;MARKKKHPHSKPQVDGGRQAVTHHTGVMVTPDIPLTPLAQSWVKGRGLSLYILWKRTAGAAAALPEHAAIWSHHTPVNLWMVTQCQWNPATQPDDGWFTLAALLEGCDSLHAYLAAVRQAQKEVAYAILQLEEIQVTVPADVVKSMRRQKQYRKKALAESKDGAIEEALDILQQHLRLNESALEQGWSPGRFTHFDRETGQRGWLVISPREAIAARLSVQQVYNLSSLLQPQDIEWTGQRGAQIASSRYEPFYERVMQWNATNDIFETVVQLETLVEDGQRSTDGQLWLNFALAGIGVLLSLFSLSQLRWLQISALAGLALASIFHACYARFGKPLLQVLGWLFFALSLLVVVLLYTLK
;
A
#
# COMPACT_ATOMS: atom_id res chain seq x y z
N MET A 1 23.95 -56.01 10.88
CA MET A 1 23.91 -56.39 9.45
C MET A 1 22.63 -55.85 8.83
N ALA A 2 22.72 -54.82 7.96
CA ALA A 2 21.62 -54.43 7.08
C ALA A 2 22.23 -53.83 5.80
N ARG A 3 21.92 -54.47 4.67
CA ARG A 3 22.51 -54.25 3.33
C ARG A 3 21.98 -52.96 2.70
N LYS A 4 22.90 -52.17 2.14
CA LYS A 4 22.67 -51.12 1.13
C LYS A 4 21.98 -51.71 -0.11
N LYS A 5 20.95 -51.02 -0.63
CA LYS A 5 20.51 -51.13 -2.03
C LYS A 5 20.71 -49.79 -2.73
N LYS A 6 21.60 -49.79 -3.72
CA LYS A 6 21.71 -48.79 -4.80
C LYS A 6 20.67 -49.14 -5.86
N HIS A 7 20.15 -48.14 -6.60
CA HIS A 7 19.74 -48.27 -8.01
C HIS A 7 19.54 -46.86 -8.62
N PRO A 8 19.52 -46.72 -9.97
CA PRO A 8 20.61 -46.05 -10.68
C PRO A 8 20.19 -44.82 -11.52
N HIS A 9 21.18 -44.15 -12.10
CA HIS A 9 21.03 -43.17 -13.17
C HIS A 9 20.55 -43.81 -14.48
N SER A 10 19.66 -43.10 -15.19
CA SER A 10 19.47 -43.23 -16.64
C SER A 10 19.01 -41.89 -17.23
N LYS A 11 19.76 -41.42 -18.23
CA LYS A 11 19.39 -40.52 -19.35
C LYS A 11 19.71 -41.31 -20.64
N PRO A 12 19.34 -40.87 -21.86
CA PRO A 12 18.28 -39.96 -22.32
C PRO A 12 17.40 -40.63 -23.41
N GLN A 13 16.28 -40.01 -23.82
CA GLN A 13 15.69 -40.32 -25.13
C GLN A 13 15.04 -39.08 -25.75
N VAL A 14 15.52 -38.74 -26.94
CA VAL A 14 14.99 -37.74 -27.87
C VAL A 14 13.90 -38.44 -28.67
N ASP A 15 12.70 -37.87 -28.74
CA ASP A 15 11.73 -38.22 -29.77
C ASP A 15 11.18 -36.95 -30.41
N GLY A 16 11.46 -36.83 -31.71
CA GLY A 16 10.87 -35.82 -32.58
C GLY A 16 9.48 -36.26 -33.01
N GLY A 17 8.49 -35.42 -32.77
CA GLY A 17 7.13 -35.61 -33.25
C GLY A 17 6.51 -34.26 -33.57
N ARG A 18 6.56 -33.88 -34.85
CA ARG A 18 5.67 -32.86 -35.43
C ARG A 18 4.22 -33.31 -35.18
N GLN A 19 3.48 -32.56 -34.37
CA GLN A 19 2.02 -32.65 -34.32
C GLN A 19 1.42 -31.31 -34.73
N ALA A 20 0.39 -31.43 -35.57
CA ALA A 20 -0.27 -30.39 -36.30
C ALA A 20 -0.93 -29.37 -35.36
N VAL A 21 -0.81 -28.09 -35.73
CA VAL A 21 -1.57 -26.99 -35.15
C VAL A 21 -3.02 -27.15 -35.61
N THR A 22 -3.87 -27.68 -34.74
CA THR A 22 -5.32 -27.59 -34.90
C THR A 22 -5.75 -26.15 -34.65
N HIS A 23 -6.30 -25.52 -35.68
CA HIS A 23 -7.05 -24.27 -35.57
C HIS A 23 -8.26 -24.49 -34.66
N HIS A 24 -8.13 -24.18 -33.38
CA HIS A 24 -9.29 -23.91 -32.54
C HIS A 24 -9.69 -22.44 -32.74
N THR A 25 -10.67 -22.24 -33.62
CA THR A 25 -11.49 -21.03 -33.66
C THR A 25 -12.27 -20.98 -32.35
N GLY A 26 -11.63 -20.46 -31.30
CA GLY A 26 -12.29 -20.14 -30.05
C GLY A 26 -13.22 -18.97 -30.30
N VAL A 27 -14.53 -19.25 -30.36
CA VAL A 27 -15.56 -18.24 -30.17
C VAL A 27 -15.29 -17.60 -28.81
N MET A 28 -14.85 -16.34 -28.80
CA MET A 28 -14.76 -15.55 -27.58
C MET A 28 -16.18 -15.39 -27.04
N VAL A 29 -16.53 -16.24 -26.08
CA VAL A 29 -17.63 -15.97 -25.16
C VAL A 29 -17.12 -14.87 -24.24
N THR A 30 -17.59 -13.65 -24.44
CA THR A 30 -17.50 -12.59 -23.44
C THR A 30 -18.06 -13.13 -22.13
N PRO A 31 -17.28 -13.19 -21.03
CA PRO A 31 -17.87 -13.48 -19.74
C PRO A 31 -18.79 -12.31 -19.40
N ASP A 32 -20.10 -12.56 -19.39
CA ASP A 32 -21.08 -11.65 -18.80
C ASP A 32 -20.76 -11.52 -17.31
N ILE A 33 -19.95 -10.52 -16.97
CA ILE A 33 -19.75 -10.09 -15.60
C ILE A 33 -21.12 -9.55 -15.16
N PRO A 34 -21.73 -10.07 -14.08
CA PRO A 34 -22.94 -9.47 -13.54
C PRO A 34 -22.59 -8.04 -13.12
N LEU A 35 -23.06 -7.07 -13.92
CA LEU A 35 -23.05 -5.65 -13.57
C LEU A 35 -23.93 -5.48 -12.34
N THR A 36 -23.34 -5.68 -11.15
CA THR A 36 -23.87 -5.09 -9.93
C THR A 36 -24.09 -3.62 -10.27
N PRO A 37 -25.29 -3.06 -10.11
CA PRO A 37 -25.56 -1.69 -10.55
C PRO A 37 -24.49 -0.79 -9.96
N LEU A 38 -23.68 -0.13 -10.82
CA LEU A 38 -22.50 0.67 -10.44
C LEU A 38 -22.81 1.73 -9.36
N ALA A 39 -24.08 2.11 -9.22
CA ALA A 39 -24.61 2.97 -8.15
C ALA A 39 -24.53 2.35 -6.73
N GLN A 40 -24.35 1.03 -6.60
CA GLN A 40 -24.16 0.30 -5.34
C GLN A 40 -22.73 -0.23 -5.18
N SER A 41 -21.76 0.36 -5.89
CA SER A 41 -20.35 -0.02 -5.72
C SER A 41 -19.91 0.16 -4.27
N TRP A 42 -19.23 -0.84 -3.72
CA TRP A 42 -18.61 -0.70 -2.39
C TRP A 42 -17.46 0.29 -2.41
N VAL A 43 -17.03 0.72 -3.60
CA VAL A 43 -15.88 1.57 -3.81
C VAL A 43 -16.29 3.02 -4.00
N LYS A 44 -15.62 3.90 -3.26
CA LYS A 44 -15.55 5.34 -3.45
C LYS A 44 -14.10 5.75 -3.66
N GLY A 45 -13.86 6.91 -4.25
CA GLY A 45 -12.51 7.44 -4.43
C GLY A 45 -12.48 8.96 -4.48
N ARG A 46 -11.28 9.52 -4.41
CA ARG A 46 -11.03 10.96 -4.49
C ARG A 46 -9.66 11.25 -5.09
N GLY A 47 -9.49 12.49 -5.55
CA GLY A 47 -8.21 12.96 -6.11
C GLY A 47 -7.91 12.37 -7.50
N LEU A 48 -8.90 12.32 -8.39
CA LEU A 48 -8.70 11.84 -9.76
C LEU A 48 -7.91 12.89 -10.56
N SER A 49 -6.74 12.51 -11.05
CA SER A 49 -5.82 13.38 -11.78
C SER A 49 -5.21 12.67 -12.99
N LEU A 50 -4.90 13.43 -14.03
CA LEU A 50 -4.18 12.96 -15.20
C LEU A 50 -2.83 13.69 -15.30
N TYR A 51 -1.74 12.95 -15.32
CA TYR A 51 -0.39 13.50 -15.48
C TYR A 51 0.05 13.29 -16.92
N ILE A 52 0.25 14.38 -17.65
CA ILE A 52 0.69 14.37 -19.04
C ILE A 52 2.17 14.71 -19.07
N LEU A 53 2.98 13.82 -19.61
CA LEU A 53 4.44 13.98 -19.70
C LEU A 53 4.82 14.56 -21.08
N TRP A 54 5.68 15.56 -21.06
CA TRP A 54 6.17 16.27 -22.23
C TRP A 54 7.68 16.32 -22.19
N LYS A 55 8.36 16.08 -23.31
CA LYS A 55 9.81 16.27 -23.36
C LYS A 55 10.13 17.72 -23.05
N ARG A 56 11.01 17.98 -22.07
CA ARG A 56 11.39 19.34 -21.72
C ARG A 56 12.25 19.92 -22.84
N THR A 57 11.66 20.77 -23.68
CA THR A 57 12.35 21.58 -24.68
C THR A 57 12.54 23.01 -24.14
N ALA A 58 13.57 23.70 -24.60
CA ALA A 58 13.98 25.00 -24.04
C ALA A 58 13.06 26.19 -24.40
N GLY A 59 11.82 25.96 -24.83
CA GLY A 59 10.92 27.02 -25.27
C GLY A 59 9.45 26.65 -25.14
N ALA A 60 8.76 27.37 -24.25
CA ALA A 60 7.32 27.38 -23.99
C ALA A 60 6.69 26.12 -23.35
N ALA A 61 5.90 26.35 -22.28
CA ALA A 61 4.94 25.37 -21.79
C ALA A 61 3.85 25.18 -22.87
N ALA A 62 3.45 23.93 -23.13
CA ALA A 62 2.40 23.64 -24.10
C ALA A 62 1.10 24.37 -23.71
N ALA A 63 0.54 25.16 -24.62
CA ALA A 63 -0.77 25.77 -24.43
C ALA A 63 -1.82 24.65 -24.43
N LEU A 64 -2.42 24.41 -23.27
CA LEU A 64 -3.44 23.40 -23.08
C LEU A 64 -4.82 23.96 -23.44
N PRO A 65 -5.74 23.11 -23.97
CA PRO A 65 -7.12 23.51 -24.17
C PRO A 65 -7.78 23.87 -22.83
N GLU A 66 -8.56 24.94 -22.79
CA GLU A 66 -9.32 25.28 -21.58
C GLU A 66 -10.45 24.27 -21.35
N HIS A 67 -10.69 23.93 -20.08
CA HIS A 67 -11.78 23.03 -19.71
C HIS A 67 -12.36 23.40 -18.35
N ALA A 68 -13.69 23.58 -18.27
CA ALA A 68 -14.35 24.14 -17.09
C ALA A 68 -14.21 23.30 -15.81
N ALA A 69 -14.06 21.99 -15.95
CA ALA A 69 -13.95 21.04 -14.83
C ALA A 69 -12.54 20.45 -14.63
N ILE A 70 -11.51 21.02 -15.27
CA ILE A 70 -10.14 20.51 -15.15
C ILE A 70 -9.22 21.67 -14.79
N TRP A 71 -8.56 21.54 -13.63
CA TRP A 71 -7.48 22.43 -13.24
C TRP A 71 -6.14 21.82 -13.65
N SER A 72 -5.21 22.62 -14.16
CA SER A 72 -3.89 22.14 -14.59
C SER A 72 -2.74 22.85 -13.91
N HIS A 73 -1.70 22.09 -13.56
CA HIS A 73 -0.45 22.61 -13.00
C HIS A 73 0.76 21.93 -13.65
N HIS A 74 1.81 22.73 -13.90
CA HIS A 74 3.03 22.24 -14.54
C HIS A 74 4.16 22.11 -13.52
N THR A 75 4.82 20.96 -13.52
CA THR A 75 5.93 20.65 -12.63
C THR A 75 7.07 20.04 -13.45
N PRO A 76 8.29 20.60 -13.42
CA PRO A 76 9.43 19.98 -14.06
C PRO A 76 9.90 18.75 -13.27
N VAL A 77 10.03 17.60 -13.94
CA VAL A 77 10.52 16.34 -13.36
C VAL A 77 11.63 15.80 -14.25
N ASN A 78 12.89 15.98 -13.84
CA ASN A 78 14.07 15.61 -14.63
C ASN A 78 14.04 16.15 -16.06
N LEU A 79 13.95 15.27 -17.06
CA LEU A 79 13.89 15.59 -18.49
C LEU A 79 12.47 15.84 -18.99
N TRP A 80 11.48 15.71 -18.12
CA TRP A 80 10.07 15.90 -18.41
C TRP A 80 9.57 17.24 -17.88
N MET A 81 8.67 17.85 -18.62
CA MET A 81 7.66 18.73 -18.05
C MET A 81 6.43 17.86 -17.79
N VAL A 82 5.95 17.83 -16.56
CA VAL A 82 4.76 17.05 -16.18
C VAL A 82 3.62 18.04 -15.96
N THR A 83 2.50 17.84 -16.65
CA THR A 83 1.28 18.60 -16.41
C THR A 83 0.30 17.73 -15.65
N GLN A 84 0.03 18.08 -14.40
CA GLN A 84 -1.06 17.49 -13.63
C GLN A 84 -2.36 18.18 -14.01
N CYS A 85 -3.34 17.42 -14.48
CA CYS A 85 -4.70 17.84 -14.81
C CYS A 85 -5.66 17.17 -13.83
N GLN A 86 -6.11 17.91 -12.82
CA GLN A 86 -7.01 17.38 -11.80
C GLN A 86 -8.47 17.56 -12.23
N TRP A 87 -9.25 16.48 -12.15
CA TRP A 87 -10.69 16.54 -12.37
C TRP A 87 -11.38 17.18 -11.16
N ASN A 88 -12.08 18.28 -11.41
CA ASN A 88 -12.80 19.05 -10.43
C ASN A 88 -14.20 19.39 -10.97
N PRO A 89 -15.20 18.51 -10.78
CA PRO A 89 -16.55 18.73 -11.30
C PRO A 89 -17.24 19.90 -10.58
N ALA A 90 -18.16 20.56 -11.28
CA ALA A 90 -18.88 21.73 -10.74
C ALA A 90 -19.70 21.42 -9.48
N THR A 91 -20.22 20.20 -9.38
CA THR A 91 -20.90 19.67 -8.19
C THR A 91 -20.01 18.65 -7.50
N GLN A 92 -19.39 19.05 -6.39
CA GLN A 92 -18.67 18.14 -5.51
C GLN A 92 -19.58 17.67 -4.36
N PRO A 93 -19.47 16.41 -3.93
CA PRO A 93 -20.12 15.94 -2.72
C PRO A 93 -19.47 16.58 -1.48
N ASP A 94 -20.26 16.85 -0.44
CA ASP A 94 -19.79 17.50 0.80
C ASP A 94 -18.69 16.70 1.53
N ASP A 95 -18.68 15.38 1.37
CA ASP A 95 -17.67 14.50 1.95
C ASP A 95 -16.38 14.40 1.11
N GLY A 96 -16.38 14.97 -0.10
CA GLY A 96 -15.28 14.91 -1.06
C GLY A 96 -15.05 13.54 -1.70
N TRP A 97 -15.94 12.56 -1.47
CA TRP A 97 -15.81 11.21 -2.00
C TRP A 97 -16.78 10.95 -3.16
N PHE A 98 -16.22 10.60 -4.31
CA PHE A 98 -16.99 10.26 -5.49
C PHE A 98 -17.35 8.77 -5.49
N THR A 99 -18.55 8.44 -5.97
CA THR A 99 -18.96 7.07 -6.26
C THR A 99 -18.16 6.52 -7.45
N LEU A 100 -18.10 5.20 -7.62
CA LEU A 100 -17.43 4.61 -8.79
C LEU A 100 -18.00 5.14 -10.11
N ALA A 101 -19.32 5.32 -10.20
CA ALA A 101 -19.97 5.89 -11.38
C ALA A 101 -19.46 7.31 -11.70
N ALA A 102 -19.41 8.19 -10.70
CA ALA A 102 -18.88 9.55 -10.87
C ALA A 102 -17.38 9.55 -11.21
N LEU A 103 -16.59 8.63 -10.64
CA LEU A 103 -15.18 8.47 -11.00
C LEU A 103 -15.00 8.04 -12.46
N LEU A 104 -15.87 7.17 -12.97
CA LEU A 104 -15.84 6.75 -14.38
C LEU A 104 -16.17 7.93 -15.31
N GLU A 105 -17.17 8.75 -14.97
CA GLU A 105 -17.47 9.99 -15.70
C GLU A 105 -16.28 10.98 -15.68
N GLY A 106 -15.58 11.07 -14.54
CA GLY A 106 -14.35 11.84 -14.42
C GLY A 106 -13.23 11.30 -15.29
N CYS A 107 -13.09 9.96 -15.37
CA CYS A 107 -12.13 9.30 -16.26
C CYS A 107 -12.44 9.60 -17.73
N ASP A 108 -13.71 9.55 -18.13
CA ASP A 108 -14.15 9.90 -19.49
C ASP A 108 -13.82 11.35 -19.82
N SER A 109 -14.06 12.26 -18.88
CA SER A 109 -13.74 13.69 -19.04
C SER A 109 -12.22 13.90 -19.23
N LEU A 110 -11.39 13.27 -18.40
CA LEU A 110 -9.93 13.35 -18.51
C LEU A 110 -9.41 12.67 -19.78
N HIS A 111 -10.01 11.57 -20.21
CA HIS A 111 -9.62 10.88 -21.43
C HIS A 111 -9.99 11.68 -22.69
N ALA A 112 -11.19 12.26 -22.74
CA ALA A 112 -11.59 13.18 -23.80
C ALA A 112 -10.66 14.41 -23.86
N TYR A 113 -10.29 14.94 -22.69
CA TYR A 113 -9.31 16.01 -22.59
C TYR A 113 -7.93 15.60 -23.13
N LEU A 114 -7.42 14.42 -22.75
CA LEU A 114 -6.16 13.89 -23.28
C LEU A 114 -6.19 13.71 -24.81
N ALA A 115 -7.33 13.25 -25.35
CA ALA A 115 -7.51 13.12 -26.79
C ALA A 115 -7.45 14.48 -27.50
N ALA A 116 -8.11 15.51 -26.95
CA ALA A 116 -8.03 16.88 -27.46
C ALA A 116 -6.60 17.45 -27.38
N VAL A 117 -5.90 17.22 -26.26
CA VAL A 117 -4.49 17.61 -26.10
C VAL A 117 -3.62 16.94 -27.14
N ARG A 118 -3.76 15.62 -27.37
CA ARG A 118 -2.98 14.88 -28.39
C ARG A 118 -3.29 15.34 -29.82
N GLN A 119 -4.51 15.78 -30.10
CA GLN A 119 -4.89 16.35 -31.41
C GLN A 119 -4.26 17.72 -31.63
N ALA A 120 -4.30 18.60 -30.62
CA ALA A 120 -3.74 19.94 -30.68
C ALA A 120 -2.20 19.94 -30.63
N GLN A 121 -1.62 19.01 -29.85
CA GLN A 121 -0.20 18.92 -29.56
C GLN A 121 0.28 17.49 -29.77
N LYS A 122 1.03 17.28 -30.85
CA LYS A 122 1.58 15.96 -31.18
C LYS A 122 2.72 15.51 -30.27
N GLU A 123 3.14 16.35 -29.32
CA GLU A 123 4.30 16.18 -28.42
C GLU A 123 3.94 15.64 -27.02
N VAL A 124 2.78 15.00 -26.84
CA VAL A 124 2.46 14.26 -25.60
C VAL A 124 3.22 12.93 -25.57
N ALA A 125 4.15 12.78 -24.62
CA ALA A 125 5.05 11.62 -24.58
C ALA A 125 4.42 10.40 -23.89
N TYR A 126 3.70 10.62 -22.80
CA TYR A 126 3.11 9.58 -21.97
C TYR A 126 2.04 10.18 -21.06
N ALA A 127 1.09 9.37 -20.58
CA ALA A 127 0.09 9.83 -19.63
C ALA A 127 -0.07 8.87 -18.44
N ILE A 128 -0.28 9.39 -17.24
CA ILE A 128 -0.50 8.59 -16.04
C ILE A 128 -1.80 9.07 -15.40
N LEU A 129 -2.81 8.21 -15.34
CA LEU A 129 -4.01 8.46 -14.57
C LEU A 129 -3.74 8.10 -13.11
N GLN A 130 -3.94 9.04 -12.20
CA GLN A 130 -3.82 8.83 -10.77
C GLN A 130 -5.19 8.88 -10.10
N LEU A 131 -5.45 7.92 -9.22
CA LEU A 131 -6.51 7.97 -8.21
C LEU A 131 -5.86 8.00 -6.83
N GLU A 132 -5.85 9.17 -6.20
CA GLU A 132 -5.11 9.41 -4.95
C GLU A 132 -5.55 8.50 -3.81
N GLU A 133 -6.87 8.34 -3.62
CA GLU A 133 -7.40 7.48 -2.56
C GLU A 133 -8.61 6.68 -3.01
N ILE A 134 -8.72 5.48 -2.44
CA ILE A 134 -9.82 4.55 -2.66
C ILE A 134 -10.31 4.05 -1.31
N GLN A 135 -11.61 4.13 -1.10
CA GLN A 135 -12.27 3.64 0.10
C GLN A 135 -13.29 2.57 -0.25
N VAL A 136 -13.27 1.46 0.51
CA VAL A 136 -14.28 0.41 0.42
C VAL A 136 -15.25 0.51 1.59
N THR A 137 -16.50 0.84 1.29
CA THR A 137 -17.64 0.82 2.19
C THR A 137 -18.36 -0.51 2.06
N VAL A 138 -18.11 -1.42 3.00
CA VAL A 138 -18.75 -2.75 3.02
C VAL A 138 -20.18 -2.62 3.55
N PRO A 139 -21.21 -3.09 2.82
CA PRO A 139 -22.60 -3.03 3.29
C PRO A 139 -22.82 -3.74 4.62
N ALA A 140 -23.73 -3.22 5.44
CA ALA A 140 -24.01 -3.74 6.78
C ALA A 140 -24.41 -5.23 6.78
N ASP A 141 -25.07 -5.70 5.72
CA ASP A 141 -25.55 -7.07 5.62
C ASP A 141 -24.42 -8.08 5.33
N VAL A 142 -23.39 -7.67 4.59
CA VAL A 142 -22.15 -8.44 4.40
C VAL A 142 -21.37 -8.52 5.72
N VAL A 143 -21.32 -7.41 6.47
CA VAL A 143 -20.71 -7.42 7.82
C VAL A 143 -21.47 -8.36 8.76
N LYS A 144 -22.81 -8.42 8.68
CA LYS A 144 -23.64 -9.33 9.46
C LYS A 144 -23.41 -10.79 9.08
N SER A 145 -23.24 -11.13 7.80
CA SER A 145 -22.95 -12.50 7.37
C SER A 145 -21.57 -12.96 7.84
N MET A 146 -20.55 -12.09 7.74
CA MET A 146 -19.18 -12.37 8.20
C MET A 146 -19.05 -12.50 9.73
N ARG A 147 -19.94 -11.88 10.53
CA ARG A 147 -19.97 -12.05 12.00
C ARG A 147 -20.17 -13.50 12.43
N ARG A 148 -20.78 -14.34 11.58
CA ARG A 148 -20.99 -15.77 11.87
C ARG A 148 -19.70 -16.59 11.79
N GLN A 149 -18.68 -16.12 11.07
CA GLN A 149 -17.37 -16.78 10.91
C GLN A 149 -16.32 -16.12 11.81
N LYS A 150 -16.36 -16.43 13.12
CA LYS A 150 -15.55 -15.75 14.16
C LYS A 150 -14.03 -15.83 13.98
N GLN A 151 -13.48 -16.93 13.44
CA GLN A 151 -12.03 -17.19 13.47
C GLN A 151 -11.22 -16.51 12.35
N TYR A 152 -11.84 -16.17 11.21
CA TYR A 152 -11.12 -15.58 10.06
C TYR A 152 -11.61 -14.18 9.67
N ARG A 153 -12.46 -13.57 10.49
CA ARG A 153 -13.18 -12.32 10.17
C ARG A 153 -12.28 -11.18 9.70
N LYS A 154 -11.14 -10.93 10.36
CA LYS A 154 -10.25 -9.82 9.99
C LYS A 154 -9.58 -10.05 8.64
N LYS A 155 -9.13 -11.29 8.39
CA LYS A 155 -8.47 -11.69 7.15
C LYS A 155 -9.45 -11.69 5.97
N ALA A 156 -10.61 -12.34 6.14
CA ALA A 156 -11.65 -12.37 5.11
C ALA A 156 -12.20 -10.98 4.75
N LEU A 157 -12.30 -10.07 5.74
CA LEU A 157 -12.71 -8.69 5.49
C LEU A 157 -11.63 -7.90 4.73
N ALA A 158 -10.35 -8.14 5.00
CA ALA A 158 -9.26 -7.51 4.26
C ALA A 158 -9.25 -8.01 2.80
N GLU A 159 -9.28 -9.34 2.60
CA GLU A 159 -9.34 -9.96 1.26
C GLU A 159 -10.55 -9.49 0.45
N SER A 160 -11.72 -9.37 1.08
CA SER A 160 -12.92 -8.85 0.41
C SER A 160 -12.81 -7.37 0.03
N LYS A 161 -12.07 -6.56 0.79
CA LYS A 161 -11.84 -5.15 0.45
C LYS A 161 -10.84 -5.03 -0.69
N ASP A 162 -9.75 -5.77 -0.63
CA ASP A 162 -8.72 -5.77 -1.67
C ASP A 162 -9.32 -6.26 -2.99
N GLY A 163 -10.11 -7.33 -2.97
CA GLY A 163 -10.83 -7.83 -4.15
C GLY A 163 -11.82 -6.82 -4.75
N ALA A 164 -12.54 -6.06 -3.92
CA ALA A 164 -13.43 -5.00 -4.40
C ALA A 164 -12.67 -3.84 -5.06
N ILE A 165 -11.46 -3.53 -4.59
CA ILE A 165 -10.61 -2.50 -5.20
C ILE A 165 -10.03 -3.01 -6.51
N GLU A 166 -9.55 -4.26 -6.56
CA GLU A 166 -9.07 -4.89 -7.79
C GLU A 166 -10.14 -4.92 -8.87
N GLU A 167 -11.39 -5.26 -8.52
CA GLU A 167 -12.53 -5.21 -9.44
C GLU A 167 -12.79 -3.78 -9.96
N ALA A 168 -12.75 -2.77 -9.08
CA ALA A 168 -12.90 -1.38 -9.51
C ALA A 168 -11.74 -0.92 -10.42
N LEU A 169 -10.52 -1.37 -10.15
CA LEU A 169 -9.36 -1.10 -11.00
C LEU A 169 -9.46 -1.81 -12.34
N ASP A 170 -10.01 -3.03 -12.39
CA ASP A 170 -10.30 -3.74 -13.63
C ASP A 170 -11.32 -2.98 -14.48
N ILE A 171 -12.39 -2.49 -13.85
CA ILE A 171 -13.40 -1.66 -14.54
C ILE A 171 -12.74 -0.37 -15.07
N LEU A 172 -11.95 0.33 -14.25
CA LEU A 172 -11.24 1.53 -14.68
C LEU A 172 -10.28 1.23 -15.84
N GLN A 173 -9.52 0.14 -15.76
CA GLN A 173 -8.57 -0.28 -16.79
C GLN A 173 -9.27 -0.62 -18.12
N GLN A 174 -10.42 -1.30 -18.05
CA GLN A 174 -11.26 -1.59 -19.22
C GLN A 174 -11.81 -0.30 -19.82
N HIS A 175 -12.35 0.60 -18.99
CA HIS A 175 -12.98 1.85 -19.41
C HIS A 175 -12.00 2.81 -20.09
N LEU A 176 -10.77 2.87 -19.58
CA LEU A 176 -9.67 3.67 -20.13
C LEU A 176 -9.01 3.03 -21.36
N ARG A 177 -9.45 1.84 -21.80
CA ARG A 177 -8.92 1.11 -22.97
C ARG A 177 -7.40 0.93 -22.96
N LEU A 178 -6.78 0.91 -21.78
CA LEU A 178 -5.33 0.74 -21.61
C LEU A 178 -4.82 -0.57 -22.23
N ASN A 179 -5.71 -1.55 -22.35
CA ASN A 179 -5.44 -2.88 -22.89
C ASN A 179 -5.56 -2.97 -24.41
N GLU A 180 -6.39 -2.14 -25.06
CA GLU A 180 -6.70 -2.30 -26.49
C GLU A 180 -5.45 -2.06 -27.34
N SER A 181 -4.67 -1.02 -27.04
CA SER A 181 -3.44 -0.71 -27.77
C SER A 181 -2.26 -1.66 -27.49
N ALA A 182 -2.25 -2.30 -26.32
CA ALA A 182 -1.21 -3.25 -25.91
C ALA A 182 -1.44 -4.65 -26.51
N LEU A 183 -2.69 -5.13 -26.49
CA LEU A 183 -3.06 -6.45 -27.01
C LEU A 183 -2.88 -6.56 -28.53
N GLU A 184 -3.18 -5.48 -29.27
CA GLU A 184 -2.98 -5.43 -30.74
C GLU A 184 -1.51 -5.62 -31.16
N GLN A 185 -0.56 -5.33 -30.27
CA GLN A 185 0.89 -5.44 -30.52
C GLN A 185 1.53 -6.63 -29.80
N GLY A 186 0.72 -7.50 -29.18
CA GLY A 186 1.19 -8.70 -28.46
C GLY A 186 1.77 -8.42 -27.07
N TRP A 187 1.41 -7.29 -26.46
CA TRP A 187 1.86 -6.91 -25.12
C TRP A 187 0.78 -7.09 -24.06
N SER A 188 1.20 -7.48 -22.86
CA SER A 188 0.36 -7.46 -21.67
C SER A 188 0.77 -6.27 -20.77
N PRO A 189 -0.20 -5.48 -20.28
CA PRO A 189 0.09 -4.45 -19.30
C PRO A 189 0.68 -5.08 -18.02
N GLY A 190 1.69 -4.40 -17.48
CA GLY A 190 2.25 -4.71 -16.17
C GLY A 190 1.27 -4.37 -15.06
N ARG A 191 1.11 -5.25 -14.07
CA ARG A 191 0.31 -4.96 -12.88
C ARG A 191 1.15 -5.23 -11.63
N PHE A 192 1.22 -4.22 -10.77
CA PHE A 192 2.03 -4.26 -9.56
C PHE A 192 1.21 -3.79 -8.36
N THR A 193 1.43 -4.44 -7.23
CA THR A 193 1.14 -3.83 -5.93
C THR A 193 2.41 -3.10 -5.49
N HIS A 194 2.26 -1.83 -5.13
CA HIS A 194 3.38 -0.93 -4.88
C HIS A 194 3.26 -0.33 -3.48
N PHE A 195 4.30 -0.49 -2.66
CA PHE A 195 4.37 0.15 -1.35
C PHE A 195 4.81 1.60 -1.48
N ASP A 196 3.93 2.52 -1.10
CA ASP A 196 4.24 3.93 -1.01
C ASP A 196 4.76 4.28 0.38
N ARG A 197 6.03 4.68 0.44
CA ARG A 197 6.72 5.01 1.70
C ARG A 197 6.18 6.25 2.39
N GLU A 198 5.66 7.22 1.64
CA GLU A 198 5.19 8.48 2.21
C GLU A 198 3.89 8.27 2.98
N THR A 199 2.98 7.50 2.38
CA THR A 199 1.67 7.21 2.97
C THR A 199 1.69 5.97 3.87
N GLY A 200 2.72 5.12 3.74
CA GLY A 200 2.81 3.83 4.43
C GLY A 200 1.77 2.82 3.94
N GLN A 201 1.21 3.02 2.74
CA GLN A 201 0.12 2.20 2.19
C GLN A 201 0.58 1.45 0.93
N ARG A 202 -0.08 0.32 0.67
CA ARG A 202 0.01 -0.36 -0.63
C ARG A 202 -1.01 0.24 -1.59
N GLY A 203 -0.52 0.65 -2.75
CA GLY A 203 -1.31 1.04 -3.90
C GLY A 203 -1.15 0.06 -5.06
N TRP A 204 -1.76 0.41 -6.19
CA TRP A 204 -1.70 -0.36 -7.42
C TRP A 204 -1.12 0.46 -8.54
N LEU A 205 -0.34 -0.21 -9.37
CA LEU A 205 0.27 0.38 -10.54
C LEU A 205 0.02 -0.53 -11.74
N VAL A 206 -0.64 0.02 -12.76
CA VAL A 206 -0.84 -0.63 -14.05
C VAL A 206 -0.06 0.14 -15.10
N ILE A 207 0.81 -0.55 -15.84
CA ILE A 207 1.71 0.09 -16.81
C ILE A 207 1.45 -0.48 -18.19
N SER A 208 1.25 0.41 -19.15
CA SER A 208 1.16 0.10 -20.57
C SER A 208 2.17 0.94 -21.36
N PRO A 209 2.42 0.63 -22.65
CA PRO A 209 3.33 1.40 -23.49
C PRO A 209 2.97 2.87 -23.68
N ARG A 210 1.70 3.25 -23.53
CA ARG A 210 1.24 4.64 -23.77
C ARG A 210 0.84 5.36 -22.49
N GLU A 211 0.33 4.59 -21.54
CA GLU A 211 -0.41 5.11 -20.40
C GLU A 211 -0.21 4.23 -19.17
N ALA A 212 -0.37 4.80 -17.98
CA ALA A 212 -0.36 4.06 -16.73
C ALA A 212 -1.53 4.46 -15.82
N ILE A 213 -1.93 3.57 -14.91
CA ILE A 213 -2.80 3.87 -13.78
C ILE A 213 -1.98 3.76 -12.50
N ALA A 214 -2.04 4.79 -11.67
CA ALA A 214 -1.50 4.82 -10.32
C ALA A 214 -2.65 5.01 -9.32
N ALA A 215 -2.93 4.03 -8.47
CA ALA A 215 -4.01 4.10 -7.49
C ALA A 215 -3.47 3.97 -6.07
N ARG A 216 -3.89 4.85 -5.15
CA ARG A 216 -3.37 4.95 -3.77
C ARG A 216 -1.85 5.13 -3.71
N LEU A 217 -1.33 5.92 -4.63
CA LEU A 217 0.07 6.32 -4.67
C LEU A 217 0.15 7.82 -4.47
N SER A 218 1.12 8.31 -3.71
CA SER A 218 1.37 9.75 -3.57
C SER A 218 1.83 10.37 -4.90
N VAL A 219 1.69 11.69 -4.99
CA VAL A 219 2.20 12.48 -6.13
C VAL A 219 3.70 12.25 -6.32
N GLN A 220 4.46 12.08 -5.24
CA GLN A 220 5.90 11.79 -5.34
C GLN A 220 6.17 10.46 -6.03
N GLN A 221 5.36 9.41 -5.78
CA GLN A 221 5.50 8.14 -6.50
C GLN A 221 5.16 8.26 -7.99
N VAL A 222 4.20 9.11 -8.36
CA VAL A 222 3.90 9.41 -9.77
C VAL A 222 5.08 10.11 -10.45
N TYR A 223 5.75 11.05 -9.76
CA TYR A 223 6.96 11.69 -10.28
C TYR A 223 8.16 10.73 -10.35
N ASN A 224 8.30 9.84 -9.37
CA ASN A 224 9.31 8.77 -9.42
C ASN A 224 9.07 7.86 -10.63
N LEU A 225 7.83 7.41 -10.87
CA LEU A 225 7.48 6.64 -12.06
C LEU A 225 7.81 7.40 -13.36
N SER A 226 7.44 8.68 -13.41
CA SER A 226 7.76 9.57 -14.54
C SER A 226 9.27 9.65 -14.80
N SER A 227 10.09 9.61 -13.74
CA SER A 227 11.56 9.63 -13.85
C SER A 227 12.17 8.34 -14.41
N LEU A 228 11.51 7.19 -14.24
CA LEU A 228 11.97 5.89 -14.76
C LEU A 228 11.79 5.79 -16.28
N LEU A 229 10.80 6.53 -16.81
CA LEU A 229 10.57 6.68 -18.23
C LEU A 229 11.58 7.67 -18.80
N GLN A 230 12.39 7.25 -19.78
CA GLN A 230 13.35 8.15 -20.41
C GLN A 230 12.81 8.65 -21.75
N PRO A 231 13.10 9.90 -22.16
CA PRO A 231 12.62 10.41 -23.46
C PRO A 231 13.07 9.58 -24.67
N GLN A 232 14.20 8.90 -24.57
CA GLN A 232 14.73 8.01 -25.61
C GLN A 232 13.97 6.68 -25.72
N ASP A 233 13.18 6.33 -24.71
CA ASP A 233 12.30 5.17 -24.75
C ASP A 233 11.03 5.46 -25.54
N ILE A 234 10.76 6.72 -25.93
CA ILE A 234 9.52 7.14 -26.60
C ILE A 234 9.71 7.27 -28.12
N GLU A 235 8.86 6.56 -28.86
CA GLU A 235 8.68 6.69 -30.32
C GLU A 235 7.54 7.66 -30.64
N TRP A 236 7.81 8.63 -31.52
CA TRP A 236 6.82 9.61 -32.00
C TRP A 236 6.22 9.16 -33.32
N THR A 237 5.22 8.28 -33.26
CA THR A 237 4.55 7.79 -34.47
C THR A 237 3.50 8.82 -34.91
N GLY A 238 3.76 9.57 -35.98
CA GLY A 238 2.94 10.73 -36.39
C GLY A 238 1.43 10.47 -36.62
N GLN A 239 0.99 9.21 -36.72
CA GLN A 239 -0.43 8.81 -36.83
C GLN A 239 -1.02 8.19 -35.55
N ARG A 240 -0.18 7.75 -34.60
CA ARG A 240 -0.60 6.93 -33.46
C ARG A 240 -0.22 7.53 -32.10
N GLY A 241 0.35 8.73 -32.11
CA GLY A 241 0.83 9.43 -30.92
C GLY A 241 2.19 8.90 -30.46
N ALA A 242 2.66 9.42 -29.33
CA ALA A 242 3.86 8.92 -28.69
C ALA A 242 3.56 7.69 -27.85
N GLN A 243 4.50 6.75 -27.86
CA GLN A 243 4.42 5.52 -27.09
C GLN A 243 5.82 5.03 -26.76
N ILE A 244 5.94 4.18 -25.74
CA ILE A 244 7.19 3.47 -25.49
C ILE A 244 7.50 2.61 -26.72
N ALA A 245 8.71 2.78 -27.23
CA ALA A 245 9.28 2.00 -28.30
C ALA A 245 9.18 0.52 -27.96
N SER A 246 8.74 -0.30 -28.92
CA SER A 246 8.61 -1.75 -28.74
C SER A 246 9.88 -2.40 -28.20
N SER A 247 11.02 -1.98 -28.75
CA SER A 247 12.37 -2.42 -28.37
C SER A 247 12.85 -1.90 -27.01
N ARG A 248 12.16 -0.93 -26.41
CA ARG A 248 12.53 -0.30 -25.13
C ARG A 248 11.52 -0.56 -24.01
N TYR A 249 10.40 -1.21 -24.32
CA TYR A 249 9.37 -1.53 -23.33
C TYR A 249 9.88 -2.49 -22.26
N GLU A 250 10.54 -3.58 -22.63
CA GLU A 250 11.08 -4.56 -21.66
C GLU A 250 12.13 -3.93 -20.72
N PRO A 251 13.15 -3.19 -21.19
CA PRO A 251 14.06 -2.46 -20.31
C PRO A 251 13.38 -1.45 -19.38
N PHE A 252 12.35 -0.74 -19.84
CA PHE A 252 11.57 0.16 -18.99
C PHE A 252 10.81 -0.63 -17.91
N TYR A 253 10.14 -1.71 -18.32
CA TYR A 253 9.40 -2.60 -17.46
C TYR A 253 10.29 -3.21 -16.35
N GLU A 254 11.50 -3.67 -16.70
CA GLU A 254 12.48 -4.17 -15.74
C GLU A 254 12.87 -3.10 -14.70
N ARG A 255 13.06 -1.84 -15.11
CA ARG A 255 13.35 -0.75 -14.16
C ARG A 255 12.21 -0.52 -13.19
N VAL A 256 10.96 -0.59 -13.66
CA VAL A 256 9.79 -0.50 -12.78
C VAL A 256 9.74 -1.70 -11.83
N MET A 257 9.99 -2.92 -12.30
CA MET A 257 10.05 -4.10 -11.44
C MET A 257 11.09 -3.97 -10.34
N GLN A 258 12.29 -3.51 -10.67
CA GLN A 258 13.38 -3.28 -9.71
C GLN A 258 13.01 -2.19 -8.69
N TRP A 259 12.39 -1.10 -9.16
CA TRP A 259 11.88 -0.05 -8.29
C TRP A 259 10.78 -0.57 -7.34
N ASN A 260 9.87 -1.41 -7.83
CA ASN A 260 8.82 -2.03 -7.00
C ASN A 260 9.42 -2.95 -5.93
N ALA A 261 10.30 -3.87 -6.34
CA ALA A 261 10.98 -4.79 -5.43
C ALA A 261 11.79 -4.06 -4.34
N THR A 262 12.39 -2.92 -4.70
CA THR A 262 13.08 -2.07 -3.72
C THR A 262 12.11 -1.56 -2.66
N ASN A 263 10.90 -1.11 -3.04
CA ASN A 263 9.90 -0.63 -2.08
C ASN A 263 9.36 -1.73 -1.17
N ASP A 264 9.23 -2.97 -1.65
CA ASP A 264 8.86 -4.12 -0.81
C ASP A 264 9.91 -4.39 0.29
N ILE A 265 11.20 -4.14 0.01
CA ILE A 265 12.25 -4.20 1.04
C ILE A 265 12.03 -3.13 2.10
N PHE A 266 11.67 -1.90 1.71
CA PHE A 266 11.39 -0.84 2.68
C PHE A 266 10.17 -1.14 3.54
N GLU A 267 9.11 -1.73 2.98
CA GLU A 267 7.98 -2.22 3.77
C GLU A 267 8.44 -3.25 4.81
N THR A 268 9.30 -4.18 4.40
CA THR A 268 9.86 -5.19 5.31
C THR A 268 10.67 -4.56 6.43
N VAL A 269 11.45 -3.51 6.14
CA VAL A 269 12.20 -2.76 7.15
C VAL A 269 11.28 -2.04 8.11
N VAL A 270 10.23 -1.35 7.62
CA VAL A 270 9.23 -0.69 8.48
C VAL A 270 8.53 -1.71 9.38
N GLN A 271 8.16 -2.88 8.83
CA GLN A 271 7.58 -3.96 9.62
C GLN A 271 8.59 -4.47 10.68
N LEU A 272 9.86 -4.61 10.33
CA LEU A 272 10.90 -5.03 11.27
C LEU A 272 11.10 -3.99 12.39
N GLU A 273 11.12 -2.70 12.08
CA GLU A 273 11.19 -1.62 13.07
C GLU A 273 10.03 -1.72 14.06
N THR A 274 8.80 -1.90 13.57
CA THR A 274 7.64 -2.08 14.46
C THR A 274 7.75 -3.33 15.35
N LEU A 275 8.27 -4.43 14.82
CA LEU A 275 8.51 -5.65 15.59
C LEU A 275 9.62 -5.47 16.64
N VAL A 276 10.67 -4.72 16.31
CA VAL A 276 11.77 -4.41 17.24
C VAL A 276 11.26 -3.49 18.35
N GLU A 277 10.50 -2.45 18.02
CA GLU A 277 9.88 -1.57 19.02
C GLU A 277 8.97 -2.35 19.98
N ASP A 278 8.11 -3.22 19.45
CA ASP A 278 7.23 -4.04 20.27
C ASP A 278 8.01 -5.06 21.12
N GLY A 279 9.09 -5.63 20.57
CA GLY A 279 10.01 -6.49 21.29
C GLY A 279 10.74 -5.77 22.43
N GLN A 280 11.19 -4.54 22.20
CA GLN A 280 11.85 -3.71 23.21
C GLN A 280 10.86 -3.34 24.32
N ARG A 281 9.63 -2.91 23.99
CA ARG A 281 8.57 -2.63 24.97
C ARG A 281 8.27 -3.84 25.86
N SER A 282 8.18 -5.03 25.26
CA SER A 282 7.99 -6.28 26.01
C SER A 282 9.17 -6.56 26.95
N THR A 283 10.40 -6.43 26.45
CA THR A 283 11.63 -6.70 27.22
C THR A 283 11.79 -5.72 28.39
N ASP A 284 11.61 -4.43 28.14
CA ASP A 284 11.67 -3.39 29.18
C ASP A 284 10.61 -3.61 30.25
N GLY A 285 9.37 -3.92 29.84
CA GLY A 285 8.29 -4.22 30.78
C GLY A 285 8.57 -5.46 31.65
N GLN A 286 9.15 -6.51 31.07
CA GLN A 286 9.56 -7.71 31.81
C GLN A 286 10.74 -7.44 32.77
N LEU A 287 11.72 -6.65 32.34
CA LEU A 287 12.86 -6.27 33.17
C LEU A 287 12.40 -5.52 34.43
N TRP A 288 11.55 -4.50 34.27
CA TRP A 288 11.02 -3.74 35.41
C TRP A 288 10.07 -4.55 36.30
N LEU A 289 9.29 -5.47 35.72
CA LEU A 289 8.50 -6.43 36.49
C LEU A 289 9.39 -7.30 37.39
N ASN A 290 10.50 -7.83 36.85
CA ASN A 290 11.43 -8.65 37.62
C ASN A 290 12.11 -7.85 38.75
N PHE A 291 12.45 -6.58 38.52
CA PHE A 291 12.95 -5.69 39.57
C PHE A 291 11.93 -5.45 40.68
N ALA A 292 10.66 -5.22 40.33
CA ALA A 292 9.59 -5.04 41.31
C ALA A 292 9.35 -6.32 42.14
N LEU A 293 9.35 -7.49 41.51
CA LEU A 293 9.25 -8.79 42.19
C LEU A 293 10.46 -9.08 43.09
N ALA A 294 11.67 -8.78 42.64
CA ALA A 294 12.88 -8.90 43.46
C ALA A 294 12.82 -7.98 44.69
N GLY A 295 12.34 -6.74 44.52
CA GLY A 295 12.09 -5.80 45.61
C GLY A 295 11.11 -6.34 46.65
N ILE A 296 10.04 -7.02 46.22
CA ILE A 296 9.09 -7.71 47.13
C ILE A 296 9.82 -8.79 47.93
N GLY A 297 10.64 -9.62 47.28
CA GLY A 297 11.42 -10.67 47.95
C GLY A 297 12.37 -10.13 49.02
N VAL A 298 13.05 -9.01 48.73
CA VAL A 298 13.91 -8.31 49.70
C VAL A 298 13.10 -7.72 50.86
N LEU A 299 11.96 -7.10 50.59
CA LEU A 299 11.09 -6.56 51.65
C LEU A 299 10.53 -7.64 52.57
N LEU A 300 10.17 -8.81 52.03
CA LEU A 300 9.67 -9.94 52.80
C LEU A 300 10.75 -10.55 53.71
N SER A 301 12.00 -10.66 53.26
CA SER A 301 13.09 -11.14 54.12
C SER A 301 13.38 -10.18 55.27
N LEU A 302 13.26 -8.88 54.99
CA LEU A 302 13.43 -7.79 55.96
C LEU A 302 12.23 -7.60 56.92
N PHE A 303 11.08 -8.21 56.61
CA PHE A 303 9.88 -8.16 57.44
C PHE A 303 10.11 -8.71 58.86
N SER A 304 11.05 -9.66 58.99
CA SER A 304 11.47 -10.25 60.27
C SER A 304 12.23 -9.28 61.20
N LEU A 305 12.73 -8.16 60.69
CA LEU A 305 13.67 -7.27 61.39
C LEU A 305 13.05 -5.94 61.86
N SER A 306 11.76 -5.66 61.62
CA SER A 306 11.15 -4.36 61.92
C SER A 306 9.80 -4.47 62.66
N GLN A 307 9.56 -3.54 63.58
CA GLN A 307 8.30 -3.43 64.34
C GLN A 307 7.24 -2.54 63.65
N LEU A 308 7.62 -1.77 62.62
CA LEU A 308 6.74 -0.84 61.90
C LEU A 308 6.00 -1.54 60.74
N ARG A 309 5.08 -2.44 61.11
CA ARG A 309 4.38 -3.32 60.17
C ARG A 309 3.56 -2.57 59.11
N TRP A 310 2.98 -1.41 59.43
CA TRP A 310 2.11 -0.66 58.51
C TRP A 310 2.85 -0.05 57.31
N LEU A 311 4.04 0.51 57.53
CA LEU A 311 4.86 1.09 56.46
C LEU A 311 5.46 0.00 55.55
N GLN A 312 5.74 -1.18 56.09
CA GLN A 312 6.20 -2.32 55.29
C GLN A 312 5.08 -2.87 54.38
N ILE A 313 3.84 -2.92 54.88
CA ILE A 313 2.67 -3.34 54.10
C ILE A 313 2.40 -2.34 52.96
N SER A 314 2.52 -1.02 53.21
CA SER A 314 2.31 -0.03 52.15
C SER A 314 3.40 -0.08 51.07
N ALA A 315 4.66 -0.30 51.44
CA ALA A 315 5.74 -0.51 50.47
C ALA A 315 5.54 -1.78 49.62
N LEU A 316 5.10 -2.89 50.23
CA LEU A 316 4.76 -4.13 49.52
C LEU A 316 3.59 -3.93 48.54
N ALA A 317 2.53 -3.25 48.98
CA ALA A 317 1.39 -2.95 48.12
C ALA A 317 1.78 -2.08 46.92
N GLY A 318 2.66 -1.08 47.14
CA GLY A 318 3.17 -0.24 46.06
C GLY A 318 4.04 -1.00 45.05
N LEU A 319 4.92 -1.91 45.49
CA LEU A 319 5.69 -2.77 44.57
C LEU A 319 4.81 -3.79 43.82
N ALA A 320 3.74 -4.28 44.45
CA ALA A 320 2.77 -5.15 43.78
C ALA A 320 2.00 -4.38 42.69
N LEU A 321 1.60 -3.13 42.96
CA LEU A 321 1.00 -2.25 41.95
C LEU A 321 1.98 -1.93 40.83
N ALA A 322 3.24 -1.61 41.14
CA ALA A 322 4.28 -1.39 40.14
C ALA A 322 4.47 -2.62 39.23
N SER A 323 4.50 -3.82 39.81
CA SER A 323 4.55 -5.09 39.07
C SER A 323 3.38 -5.23 38.11
N ILE A 324 2.15 -4.97 38.56
CA ILE A 324 0.95 -5.04 37.70
C ILE A 324 1.06 -4.05 36.53
N PHE A 325 1.47 -2.80 36.80
CA PHE A 325 1.62 -1.79 35.76
C PHE A 325 2.73 -2.13 34.75
N HIS A 326 3.88 -2.65 35.19
CA HIS A 326 4.94 -3.10 34.29
C HIS A 326 4.55 -4.35 33.48
N ALA A 327 3.80 -5.29 34.06
CA ALA A 327 3.24 -6.43 33.34
C ALA A 327 2.20 -5.99 32.29
N CYS A 328 1.34 -5.03 32.63
CA CYS A 328 0.40 -4.45 31.69
C CYS A 328 1.11 -3.63 30.60
N TYR A 329 2.20 -2.93 30.92
CA TYR A 329 3.03 -2.26 29.92
C TYR A 329 3.68 -3.26 28.95
N ALA A 330 4.29 -4.33 29.46
CA ALA A 330 4.88 -5.38 28.63
C ALA A 330 3.86 -6.00 27.66
N ARG A 331 2.60 -6.10 28.09
CA ARG A 331 1.50 -6.70 27.31
C ARG A 331 0.81 -5.74 26.34
N PHE A 332 0.64 -4.48 26.72
CA PHE A 332 -0.20 -3.53 26.00
C PHE A 332 0.58 -2.35 25.38
N GLY A 333 1.86 -2.19 25.70
CA GLY A 333 2.75 -1.17 25.13
C GLY A 333 2.38 0.29 25.45
N LYS A 334 1.41 0.54 26.35
CA LYS A 334 0.94 1.90 26.62
C LYS A 334 1.93 2.66 27.53
N PRO A 335 2.52 3.78 27.08
CA PRO A 335 3.58 4.47 27.83
C PRO A 335 3.11 4.97 29.20
N LEU A 336 1.84 5.35 29.32
CA LEU A 336 1.24 5.76 30.60
C LEU A 336 1.34 4.66 31.67
N LEU A 337 1.24 3.38 31.29
CA LEU A 337 1.36 2.27 32.22
C LEU A 337 2.79 2.14 32.77
N GLN A 338 3.80 2.39 31.94
CA GLN A 338 5.20 2.38 32.36
C GLN A 338 5.49 3.51 33.36
N VAL A 339 4.99 4.72 33.08
CA VAL A 339 5.13 5.89 33.96
C VAL A 339 4.49 5.65 35.32
N LEU A 340 3.27 5.10 35.34
CA LEU A 340 2.60 4.72 36.59
C LEU A 340 3.37 3.63 37.34
N GLY A 341 3.91 2.63 36.64
CA GLY A 341 4.77 1.61 37.22
C GLY A 341 5.98 2.19 37.93
N TRP A 342 6.73 3.09 37.26
CA TRP A 342 7.87 3.78 37.85
C TRP A 342 7.49 4.65 39.06
N LEU A 343 6.35 5.35 39.00
CA LEU A 343 5.88 6.17 40.11
C LEU A 343 5.63 5.32 41.37
N PHE A 344 4.89 4.21 41.24
CA PHE A 344 4.65 3.30 42.36
C PHE A 344 5.91 2.62 42.86
N PHE A 345 6.84 2.27 41.95
CA PHE A 345 8.13 1.70 42.31
C PHE A 345 8.99 2.68 43.12
N ALA A 346 9.12 3.93 42.65
CA ALA A 346 9.89 4.98 43.33
C ALA A 346 9.29 5.36 44.69
N LEU A 347 7.96 5.50 44.78
CA LEU A 347 7.26 5.77 46.05
C LEU A 347 7.48 4.63 47.05
N SER A 348 7.44 3.38 46.59
CA SER A 348 7.67 2.21 47.45
C SER A 348 9.10 2.18 47.97
N LEU A 349 10.08 2.44 47.11
CA LEU A 349 11.49 2.58 47.51
C LEU A 349 11.69 3.70 48.53
N LEU A 350 11.04 4.84 48.35
CA LEU A 350 11.13 5.96 49.29
C LEU A 350 10.57 5.57 50.68
N VAL A 351 9.44 4.85 50.72
CA VAL A 351 8.89 4.31 51.98
C VAL A 351 9.86 3.31 52.63
N VAL A 352 10.53 2.47 51.84
CA VAL A 352 11.57 1.55 52.33
C VAL A 352 12.74 2.33 52.92
N VAL A 353 13.25 3.36 52.24
CA VAL A 353 14.37 4.16 52.77
C VAL A 353 13.97 4.88 54.06
N LEU A 354 12.76 5.43 54.14
CA LEU A 354 12.25 6.07 55.35
C LEU A 354 12.15 5.09 56.53
N LEU A 355 11.70 3.86 56.29
CA LEU A 355 11.67 2.79 57.30
C LEU A 355 13.04 2.50 57.92
N TYR A 356 14.13 2.67 57.17
CA TYR A 356 15.49 2.39 57.63
C TYR A 356 16.23 3.61 58.18
N THR A 357 15.79 4.82 57.84
CA THR A 357 16.40 6.07 58.32
C THR A 357 15.70 6.65 59.55
N LEU A 358 14.44 6.28 59.80
CA LEU A 358 13.65 6.67 60.98
C LEU A 358 13.67 5.64 62.12
N LYS A 359 14.44 4.55 61.97
CA LYS A 359 14.86 3.67 63.06
C LYS A 359 16.06 4.28 63.77
#